data_AF-A0A653BK92-F1
#
_entry.id   AF-A0A653BK92-F1
#
_cell.length_a   1.000
_cell.length_b   1.000
_cell.length_c   1.000
_cell.angle_alpha   90.00
_cell.angle_beta   90.00
_cell.angle_gamma   90.00
#
_symmetry.space_group_name_H-M   'P 1'
#
loop_
_entity.id
_entity.type
_entity.pdbx_description
1 polymer ?
#
loop_
_entity_poly.entity_id
_entity_poly.type
_entity_poly.pdbx_seq_one_letter_code
_entity_poly.pdbx_strand_id
1 'polypeptide(L)'
;MSPSKLPLPKINFINLNLVKKFHNTPSITSDKCRVSPGIPPPATIGHHKIYKNLALYVMFPIIAISALYTYNAHMSREECHERPPFVKYEYMRMRSKRFPWGDGQKSLFHNPKVNALPDGYEDEEE
;
A
#
# COMPACT_ATOMS: atom_id res chain seq x y z
N MET A 1 -45.27 25.27 25.25
CA MET A 1 -44.22 24.70 24.38
C MET A 1 -43.62 25.84 23.58
N SER A 2 -42.57 26.50 24.08
CA SER A 2 -41.87 27.58 23.37
C SER A 2 -40.45 27.09 23.07
N PRO A 3 -40.01 27.01 21.80
CA PRO A 3 -38.68 26.52 21.51
C PRO A 3 -37.65 27.59 21.88
N SER A 4 -36.73 27.23 22.78
CA SER A 4 -35.53 28.00 23.08
C SER A 4 -34.66 28.09 21.83
N LYS A 5 -34.39 29.31 21.37
CA LYS A 5 -33.47 29.58 20.26
C LYS A 5 -32.03 29.27 20.71
N LEU A 6 -31.40 28.28 20.08
CA LEU A 6 -29.96 28.03 20.19
C LEU A 6 -29.19 29.15 19.45
N PRO A 7 -28.11 29.71 20.03
CA PRO A 7 -27.31 30.72 19.33
C PRO A 7 -26.51 30.07 18.20
N LEU A 8 -26.61 30.63 17.00
CA LEU A 8 -25.83 30.21 15.83
C LEU A 8 -24.33 30.51 16.04
N PRO A 9 -23.42 29.63 15.59
CA PRO A 9 -21.99 29.90 15.66
C PRO A 9 -21.63 31.07 14.73
N LYS A 10 -20.89 32.04 15.26
CA LYS A 10 -20.30 33.12 14.46
C LYS A 10 -19.24 32.52 13.54
N ILE A 11 -19.54 32.44 12.26
CA ILE A 11 -18.58 32.08 11.22
C ILE A 11 -17.61 33.26 11.10
N ASN A 12 -16.36 33.04 11.49
CA ASN A 12 -15.29 34.00 11.25
C ASN A 12 -15.05 34.06 9.74
N PHE A 13 -15.45 35.15 9.10
CA PHE A 13 -15.06 35.45 7.73
C PHE A 13 -13.53 35.46 7.67
N ILE A 14 -12.98 34.55 6.86
CA ILE A 14 -11.56 34.47 6.57
C ILE A 14 -11.09 35.87 6.16
N ASN A 15 -10.03 36.36 6.82
CA ASN A 15 -9.50 37.70 6.61
C ASN A 15 -9.20 37.94 5.13
N LEU A 16 -9.90 38.90 4.51
CA LEU A 16 -9.85 39.19 3.07
C LEU A 16 -8.43 39.58 2.58
N ASN A 17 -7.54 39.96 3.50
CA ASN A 17 -6.14 40.25 3.19
C ASN A 17 -5.28 38.99 2.98
N LEU A 18 -5.73 37.82 3.44
CA LEU A 18 -5.05 36.54 3.18
C LEU A 18 -5.34 36.02 1.76
N VAL A 19 -6.58 36.20 1.29
CA VAL A 19 -6.99 35.81 -0.07
C VAL A 19 -6.32 36.70 -1.14
N LYS A 20 -6.14 38.00 -0.84
CA LYS A 20 -5.42 38.91 -1.75
C LYS A 20 -3.93 38.59 -1.93
N LYS A 21 -3.28 37.90 -0.99
CA LYS A 21 -1.89 37.45 -1.16
C LYS A 21 -1.76 36.29 -2.15
N PHE A 22 -2.83 35.51 -2.37
CA PHE A 22 -2.79 34.33 -3.23
C PHE A 22 -2.98 34.63 -4.73
N HIS A 23 -3.53 35.81 -5.06
CA HIS A 23 -3.73 36.23 -6.46
C HIS A 23 -2.57 37.08 -7.02
N ASN A 24 -1.61 37.48 -6.18
CA ASN A 24 -0.41 38.24 -6.60
C ASN A 24 0.83 37.36 -6.72
N THR A 25 0.69 36.03 -6.74
CA THR A 25 1.77 35.16 -7.20
C THR A 25 1.88 35.33 -8.72
N PRO A 26 3.01 35.84 -9.26
CA PRO A 26 3.21 35.74 -10.69
C PRO A 26 3.16 34.25 -11.01
N SER A 27 2.20 33.88 -11.85
CA SER A 27 2.22 32.61 -12.57
C SER A 27 3.63 32.46 -13.11
N ILE A 28 4.36 31.43 -12.67
CA ILE A 28 5.55 30.97 -13.36
C ILE A 28 5.03 30.44 -14.69
N THR A 29 4.84 31.35 -15.64
CA THR A 29 4.79 31.05 -17.04
C THR A 29 6.06 30.27 -17.32
N SER A 30 5.91 29.08 -17.89
CA SER A 30 7.00 28.31 -18.44
C SER A 30 7.54 29.07 -19.65
N ASP A 31 8.16 30.23 -19.41
CA ASP A 31 8.84 30.98 -20.42
C ASP A 31 10.09 30.19 -20.75
N LYS A 32 10.08 29.65 -21.98
CA LYS A 32 11.18 28.95 -22.63
C LYS A 32 12.51 29.48 -22.12
N CYS A 33 13.36 28.56 -21.65
CA CYS A 33 14.73 28.80 -21.21
C CYS A 33 15.43 29.85 -22.09
N ARG A 34 15.37 31.11 -21.69
CA ARG A 34 16.32 32.11 -22.13
C ARG A 34 17.52 31.91 -21.23
N VAL A 35 18.49 31.12 -21.70
CA VAL A 35 19.81 31.06 -21.09
C VAL A 35 20.38 32.47 -21.17
N SER A 36 20.32 33.22 -20.06
CA SER A 36 21.09 34.45 -19.93
C SER A 36 22.57 34.08 -20.04
N PRO A 37 23.32 34.63 -21.01
CA PRO A 37 24.75 34.38 -21.10
C PRO A 37 25.42 35.09 -19.92
N GLY A 38 25.78 34.33 -18.87
CA GLY A 38 26.59 34.85 -17.77
C GLY A 38 26.28 34.32 -16.37
N ILE A 39 25.16 33.61 -16.16
CA ILE A 39 24.88 32.97 -14.86
C ILE A 39 25.04 31.46 -15.06
N PRO A 40 26.07 30.83 -14.48
CA PRO A 40 26.18 29.38 -14.52
C PRO A 40 24.93 28.77 -13.84
N PRO A 41 24.36 27.68 -14.37
CA PRO A 41 23.26 27.00 -13.68
C PRO A 41 23.71 26.66 -12.26
N PRO A 42 22.82 26.73 -11.25
CA PRO A 42 23.17 26.35 -9.89
C PRO A 42 23.72 24.93 -9.94
N ALA A 43 24.89 24.72 -9.33
CA ALA A 43 25.53 23.41 -9.33
C ALA A 43 24.56 22.37 -8.75
N THR A 44 24.03 21.49 -9.60
CA THR A 44 23.18 20.40 -9.15
C THR A 44 24.07 19.47 -8.32
N ILE A 45 23.88 19.48 -7.01
CA ILE A 45 24.54 18.52 -6.12
C ILE A 45 24.17 17.13 -6.64
N GLY A 46 25.18 16.31 -6.97
CA GLY A 46 24.97 14.97 -7.49
C GLY A 46 24.39 14.04 -6.40
N HIS A 47 23.10 14.16 -6.12
CA HIS A 47 22.41 13.43 -5.06
C HIS A 47 22.43 11.90 -5.25
N HIS A 48 22.77 11.41 -6.44
CA HIS A 48 22.92 9.98 -6.71
C HIS A 48 23.89 9.28 -5.75
N LYS A 49 24.97 9.97 -5.32
CA LYS A 49 25.94 9.41 -4.35
C LYS A 49 25.31 9.19 -2.98
N ILE A 50 24.46 10.12 -2.55
CA ILE A 50 23.75 10.04 -1.26
C ILE A 50 22.78 8.86 -1.27
N TYR A 51 21.95 8.74 -2.30
CA TYR A 51 20.98 7.65 -2.40
C TYR A 51 21.64 6.29 -2.64
N LYS A 52 22.74 6.23 -3.40
CA LYS A 52 23.53 4.99 -3.57
C LYS A 52 24.10 4.53 -2.23
N ASN A 53 24.70 5.43 -1.46
CA ASN A 53 25.28 5.09 -0.16
C ASN A 53 24.18 4.72 0.85
N LEU A 54 23.05 5.44 0.87
CA LEU A 54 21.91 5.09 1.72
C LEU A 54 21.37 3.69 1.39
N ALA A 55 21.19 3.37 0.10
CA ALA A 55 20.76 2.05 -0.32
C ALA A 55 21.75 0.98 0.17
N LEU A 56 23.04 1.15 -0.13
CA LEU A 56 24.12 0.21 0.20
C LEU A 56 24.28 -0.03 1.71
N TYR A 57 24.30 1.03 2.50
CA TYR A 57 24.68 0.95 3.92
C TYR A 57 23.50 0.92 4.88
N VAL A 58 22.30 1.28 4.45
CA VAL A 58 21.11 1.31 5.32
C VAL A 58 20.05 0.33 4.82
N MET A 59 19.67 0.40 3.55
CA MET A 59 18.56 -0.44 3.06
C MET A 59 18.93 -1.93 2.97
N PHE A 60 20.10 -2.28 2.43
CA PHE A 60 20.52 -3.69 2.38
C PHE A 60 20.64 -4.35 3.77
N PRO A 61 21.27 -3.75 4.80
CA PRO A 61 21.29 -4.39 6.12
C PRO A 61 19.90 -4.51 6.74
N ILE A 62 19.00 -3.54 6.54
CA ILE A 62 17.61 -3.64 7.01
C ILE A 62 16.89 -4.81 6.32
N ILE A 63 17.04 -4.95 5.00
CA ILE A 63 16.44 -6.06 4.24
C ILE A 63 17.02 -7.40 4.71
N ALA A 64 18.33 -7.48 4.97
CA ALA A 64 18.95 -8.71 5.45
C ALA A 64 18.42 -9.13 6.84
N ILE A 65 18.29 -8.19 7.77
CA ILE A 65 17.72 -8.45 9.10
C ILE A 65 16.24 -8.86 8.98
N SER A 66 15.47 -8.15 8.16
CA SER A 66 14.07 -8.49 7.86
C SER A 66 13.93 -9.90 7.30
N ALA A 67 14.76 -10.26 6.32
CA ALA A 67 14.75 -11.57 5.69
C ALA A 67 15.05 -12.68 6.71
N LEU A 68 16.07 -12.48 7.55
CA LEU A 68 16.43 -13.43 8.62
C LEU A 68 15.29 -13.60 9.63
N TYR A 69 14.67 -12.50 10.06
CA TYR A 69 13.54 -12.56 10.99
C TYR A 69 12.36 -13.34 10.39
N THR A 70 11.99 -13.03 9.15
CA THR A 70 10.90 -13.74 8.46
C THR A 70 11.22 -15.21 8.19
N TYR A 71 12.48 -15.53 7.88
CA TYR A 71 12.94 -16.90 7.67
C TYR A 71 12.81 -17.73 8.95
N ASN A 72 13.33 -17.23 10.08
CA ASN A 72 13.21 -17.91 11.37
C ASN A 72 11.74 -18.06 11.78
N ALA A 73 10.93 -17.01 11.60
CA ALA A 73 9.51 -17.08 11.86
C ALA A 73 8.81 -18.12 10.97
N HIS A 74 9.19 -18.25 9.70
CA HIS A 74 8.64 -19.27 8.79
C HIS A 74 8.98 -20.68 9.26
N MET A 75 10.25 -20.94 9.62
CA MET A 75 10.68 -22.25 10.14
C MET A 75 9.90 -22.62 11.41
N SER A 76 9.75 -21.68 12.36
CA SER A 76 8.95 -21.93 13.58
C SER A 76 7.46 -22.17 13.29
N ARG A 77 6.93 -21.60 12.20
CA ARG A 77 5.52 -21.74 11.81
C ARG A 77 5.24 -23.05 11.10
N GLU A 78 6.20 -23.57 10.34
CA GLU A 78 6.12 -24.90 9.73
C GLU A 78 6.02 -25.99 10.80
N GLU A 79 6.70 -25.81 11.94
CA GLU A 79 6.69 -26.78 13.05
C GLU A 79 5.41 -26.75 13.91
N CYS A 80 4.67 -25.63 13.94
CA CYS A 80 3.56 -25.42 14.89
C CYS A 80 2.17 -25.21 14.26
N HIS A 81 2.05 -24.96 12.96
CA HIS A 81 0.72 -24.82 12.33
C HIS A 81 0.21 -26.15 11.80
N GLU A 82 -0.40 -26.92 12.70
CA GLU A 82 -1.31 -27.98 12.29
C GLU A 82 -2.47 -27.35 11.50
N ARG A 83 -2.77 -27.91 10.33
CA ARG A 83 -3.85 -27.42 9.47
C ARG A 83 -5.19 -27.49 10.23
N PRO A 84 -6.02 -26.45 10.21
CA PRO A 84 -7.31 -26.51 10.89
C PRO A 84 -8.23 -27.55 10.23
N PRO A 85 -9.05 -28.25 11.03
CA PRO A 85 -10.02 -29.21 10.50
C PRO A 85 -10.99 -28.52 9.55
N PHE A 86 -11.44 -29.24 8.52
CA PHE A 86 -12.39 -28.69 7.56
C PHE A 86 -13.74 -28.45 8.20
N VAL A 87 -14.24 -27.22 8.09
CA VAL A 87 -15.62 -26.87 8.45
C VAL A 87 -16.27 -26.21 7.24
N LYS A 88 -17.37 -26.80 6.76
CA LYS A 88 -18.11 -26.35 5.59
C LYS A 88 -19.00 -25.16 5.93
N TYR A 89 -18.39 -23.99 6.07
CA TYR A 89 -19.14 -22.74 6.21
C TYR A 89 -19.75 -22.33 4.86
N GLU A 90 -21.03 -21.97 4.86
CA GLU A 90 -21.79 -21.62 3.64
C GLU A 90 -21.20 -20.43 2.86
N TYR A 91 -20.59 -19.48 3.57
CA TYR A 91 -19.98 -18.29 2.98
C TYR A 91 -18.54 -18.52 2.49
N MET A 92 -17.92 -19.66 2.82
CA MET A 92 -16.57 -20.00 2.36
C MET A 92 -16.62 -20.87 1.12
N ARG A 93 -15.61 -20.70 0.24
CA ARG A 93 -15.40 -21.56 -0.94
C ARG A 93 -16.61 -21.63 -1.90
N MET A 94 -17.49 -20.62 -1.88
CA MET A 94 -18.61 -20.52 -2.81
C MET A 94 -18.11 -20.45 -4.27
N ARG A 95 -18.68 -21.28 -5.14
CA ARG A 95 -18.42 -21.31 -6.58
C ARG A 95 -19.72 -21.10 -7.35
N SER A 96 -20.02 -19.87 -7.74
CA SER A 96 -21.20 -19.57 -8.57
C SER A 96 -20.98 -19.91 -10.05
N LYS A 97 -19.73 -19.80 -10.52
CA LYS A 97 -19.27 -20.17 -11.86
C LYS A 97 -17.95 -20.91 -11.76
N ARG A 98 -17.69 -21.80 -12.71
CA ARG A 98 -16.41 -22.49 -12.85
C ARG A 98 -15.32 -21.53 -13.31
N PHE A 99 -14.09 -21.77 -12.87
CA PHE A 99 -12.94 -21.04 -13.38
C PHE A 99 -12.62 -21.40 -14.84
N PRO A 100 -11.99 -20.50 -15.61
CA PRO A 100 -11.69 -20.72 -17.02
C PRO A 100 -10.42 -21.58 -17.27
N TRP A 101 -9.90 -22.29 -16.26
CA TRP A 101 -8.72 -23.15 -16.36
C TRP A 101 -8.95 -24.48 -15.63
N GLY A 102 -8.16 -25.49 -16.00
CA GLY A 102 -8.19 -26.81 -15.36
C GLY A 102 -9.59 -27.43 -15.33
N ASP A 103 -9.97 -27.96 -14.18
CA ASP A 103 -11.29 -28.52 -13.88
C ASP A 103 -12.36 -27.45 -13.55
N GLY A 104 -11.95 -26.19 -13.42
CA GLY A 104 -12.80 -25.08 -13.02
C GLY A 104 -13.13 -25.03 -11.53
N GLN A 105 -12.60 -25.95 -10.71
CA GLN A 105 -12.84 -26.02 -9.26
C GLN A 105 -11.70 -25.40 -8.47
N LYS A 106 -10.46 -25.57 -8.92
CA LYS A 106 -9.26 -25.10 -8.23
C LYS A 106 -8.93 -23.65 -8.59
N SER A 107 -8.56 -22.85 -7.58
CA SER A 107 -8.11 -21.47 -7.81
C SER A 107 -6.77 -21.45 -8.57
N LEU A 108 -6.37 -20.28 -9.08
CA LEU A 108 -5.12 -20.15 -9.83
C LEU A 108 -3.88 -20.51 -8.99
N PHE A 109 -3.90 -20.13 -7.70
CA PHE A 109 -2.87 -20.47 -6.71
C PHE A 109 -3.43 -21.48 -5.70
N HIS A 110 -3.88 -22.62 -6.20
CA HIS A 110 -4.38 -23.71 -5.37
C HIS A 110 -3.23 -24.54 -4.81
N ASN A 111 -3.19 -24.70 -3.48
CA ASN A 111 -2.26 -25.58 -2.80
C ASN A 111 -3.06 -26.68 -2.08
N PRO A 112 -3.02 -27.95 -2.52
CA PRO A 112 -3.80 -29.06 -1.96
C PRO A 112 -3.65 -29.19 -0.44
N LYS A 113 -2.43 -28.97 0.07
CA LYS A 113 -2.09 -29.09 1.49
C LYS A 113 -2.83 -28.09 2.39
N VAL A 114 -3.24 -26.92 1.88
CA VAL A 114 -3.79 -25.83 2.74
C VAL A 114 -5.12 -25.28 2.27
N ASN A 115 -5.48 -25.46 1.00
CA ASN A 115 -6.70 -24.92 0.42
C ASN A 115 -7.72 -26.04 0.23
N ALA A 116 -8.66 -26.19 1.17
CA ALA A 116 -9.79 -27.09 0.95
C ALA A 116 -10.69 -26.66 -0.22
N LEU A 117 -11.28 -27.64 -0.89
CA LEU A 117 -12.38 -27.51 -1.83
C LEU A 117 -13.72 -27.37 -1.07
N PRO A 118 -14.84 -27.12 -1.76
CA PRO A 118 -16.18 -27.07 -1.12
C PRO A 118 -16.58 -28.37 -0.42
N ASP A 119 -15.94 -29.49 -0.77
CA ASP A 119 -16.24 -30.82 -0.25
C ASP A 119 -15.26 -31.28 0.83
N GLY A 120 -14.06 -30.69 0.91
CA GLY A 120 -13.05 -31.07 1.90
C GLY A 120 -11.62 -30.74 1.46
N TYR A 121 -10.64 -31.17 2.26
CA TYR A 121 -9.24 -31.18 1.81
C TYR A 121 -8.97 -32.39 0.94
N GLU A 122 -8.18 -32.21 -0.11
CA GLU A 122 -7.91 -33.28 -1.09
C GLU A 122 -7.11 -34.44 -0.48
N ASP A 123 -6.25 -34.16 0.52
CA ASP A 123 -5.34 -35.14 1.11
C ASP A 123 -5.95 -35.95 2.27
N GLU A 124 -7.20 -35.70 2.69
CA GLU A 124 -7.88 -36.41 3.79
C GLU A 124 -8.73 -37.62 3.31
N GLU A 125 -8.97 -37.73 2.01
CA GLU A 125 -9.82 -38.78 1.42
C GLU A 125 -9.02 -40.01 0.93
N GLU A 126 -7.70 -40.02 1.13
CA GLU A 126 -6.78 -41.13 0.84
C GLU A 126 -6.32 -41.84 2.12
#